data_AF-A0A978U0B6-F1
#
_entry.id   AF-A0A978U0B6-F1
#
_cell.length_a   1.000
_cell.length_b   1.000
_cell.length_c   1.000
_cell.angle_alpha   90.00
_cell.angle_beta   90.00
_cell.angle_gamma   90.00
#
_symmetry.space_group_name_H-M   'P 1'
#
loop_
_entity.id
_entity.type
_entity.pdbx_description
1 polymer ?
#
loop_
_entity_poly.entity_id
_entity_poly.type
_entity_poly.pdbx_seq_one_letter_code
_entity_poly.pdbx_strand_id
1 'polypeptide(L)' 'MSSLSVSREVLDGITALAQQFNLSPEELLTQMIQGKLVIIDADELEDLLDVKDAILAEADPENQERVTWEDVKQELNL' A
#
# COMPACT_ATOMS: atom_id res chain seq x y z
N MET A 1 -23.03 -4.56 -25.98
CA MET A 1 -22.13 -5.33 -25.11
C MET A 1 -20.91 -5.67 -25.93
N SER A 2 -19.79 -4.97 -25.72
CA SER A 2 -18.51 -5.28 -26.34
C SER A 2 -17.95 -6.52 -25.66
N SER A 3 -17.65 -7.57 -26.42
CA SER A 3 -16.93 -8.73 -25.90
C SER A 3 -15.48 -8.34 -25.68
N LEU A 4 -15.00 -8.44 -24.44
CA LEU A 4 -13.58 -8.25 -24.14
C LEU A 4 -12.85 -9.56 -24.42
N SER A 5 -11.88 -9.56 -25.32
CA SER A 5 -10.97 -10.70 -25.50
C SER A 5 -9.75 -10.49 -24.62
N VAL A 6 -9.51 -11.42 -23.71
CA VAL A 6 -8.36 -11.43 -22.79
C VAL A 6 -7.50 -12.64 -23.13
N SER A 7 -6.18 -12.52 -23.01
CA SER A 7 -5.30 -13.68 -23.19
C SER A 7 -5.56 -14.71 -22.09
N ARG A 8 -5.30 -15.98 -22.40
CA ARG A 8 -5.46 -17.07 -21.43
C ARG A 8 -4.58 -16.85 -20.20
N GLU A 9 -3.35 -16.41 -20.41
CA GLU A 9 -2.40 -16.09 -19.34
C GLU A 9 -2.93 -15.04 -18.36
N VAL A 10 -3.54 -13.96 -18.88
CA VAL A 10 -4.14 -12.93 -18.02
C VAL A 10 -5.36 -13.46 -17.29
N LEU A 11 -6.19 -14.29 -17.94
CA LEU A 11 -7.34 -14.92 -17.29
C LEU A 11 -6.91 -15.88 -16.16
N ASP A 12 -5.86 -16.66 -16.39
CA ASP A 12 -5.29 -17.57 -15.40
C ASP A 12 -4.75 -16.77 -14.19
N GLY A 13 -4.08 -15.63 -14.45
CA GLY A 13 -3.62 -14.71 -13.41
C GLY A 13 -4.75 -14.10 -12.58
N ILE A 14 -5.80 -13.58 -13.23
CA ILE A 14 -6.99 -13.05 -12.53
C ILE A 14 -7.66 -14.15 -11.69
N THR A 15 -7.75 -15.36 -12.22
CA THR A 15 -8.35 -16.50 -11.51
C THR A 15 -7.54 -16.89 -10.29
N ALA A 16 -6.21 -16.94 -10.40
CA ALA A 16 -5.33 -17.24 -9.28
C ALA A 16 -5.43 -16.16 -8.18
N LEU A 17 -5.47 -14.88 -8.55
CA LEU A 17 -5.68 -13.78 -7.61
C LEU A 17 -7.04 -13.89 -6.91
N ALA A 18 -8.12 -14.14 -7.65
CA ALA A 18 -9.46 -14.28 -7.08
C ALA A 18 -9.52 -15.41 -6.04
N GLN A 19 -8.86 -16.54 -6.30
CA GLN A 19 -8.75 -17.66 -5.35
C GLN A 19 -8.04 -17.28 -4.05
N GLN A 20 -7.02 -16.42 -4.09
CA GLN A 20 -6.33 -15.95 -2.86
C GLN A 20 -7.26 -15.18 -1.93
N PHE A 21 -8.26 -14.48 -2.49
CA PHE A 21 -9.28 -13.76 -1.72
C PHE A 21 -10.55 -14.58 -1.47
N ASN A 22 -10.58 -15.85 -1.87
CA ASN A 22 -11.76 -16.72 -1.83
C ASN A 22 -12.97 -16.12 -2.59
N LEU A 23 -12.69 -15.49 -3.74
CA LEU A 23 -13.66 -14.86 -4.64
C LEU A 23 -13.68 -15.57 -5.99
N SER A 24 -14.77 -15.41 -6.73
CA SER A 24 -14.78 -15.65 -8.17
C SER A 24 -14.10 -14.50 -8.94
N PRO A 25 -13.61 -14.73 -10.17
CA PRO A 25 -13.04 -13.66 -11.00
C PRO A 25 -13.99 -12.48 -11.22
N GLU A 26 -15.29 -12.75 -11.39
CA GLU A 26 -16.31 -11.71 -11.56
C GLU A 26 -16.51 -10.89 -10.28
N GLU A 27 -16.52 -11.53 -9.11
CA GLU A 27 -16.62 -10.83 -7.82
C GLU A 27 -15.38 -9.97 -7.55
N LEU A 28 -14.18 -10.48 -7.84
CA LEU A 28 -12.94 -9.72 -7.70
C LEU A 28 -13.01 -8.43 -8.54
N LEU A 29 -13.33 -8.55 -9.83
CA LEU A 29 -13.43 -7.40 -10.74
C LEU A 29 -14.55 -6.44 -10.32
N THR A 30 -15.68 -6.96 -9.85
CA THR A 30 -16.80 -6.15 -9.35
C THR A 30 -16.38 -5.35 -8.13
N GLN A 31 -15.66 -5.96 -7.19
CA GLN A 31 -15.15 -5.26 -6.01
C GLN A 31 -14.11 -4.20 -6.38
N MET A 32 -13.25 -4.47 -7.36
CA MET A 32 -12.31 -3.47 -7.90
C MET A 32 -13.03 -2.26 -8.49
N ILE A 33 -14.03 -2.49 -9.35
CA ILE A 33 -14.82 -1.42 -9.99
C ILE A 33 -15.58 -0.60 -8.94
N GLN A 34 -16.08 -1.25 -7.89
CA GLN A 34 -16.78 -0.59 -6.78
C GLN A 34 -15.84 0.15 -5.81
N GLY A 35 -14.52 0.10 -6.01
CA GLY A 35 -13.53 0.68 -5.11
C GLY A 35 -13.46 -0.02 -3.74
N LYS A 36 -14.03 -1.22 -3.62
CA LYS A 36 -13.98 -2.04 -2.39
C LYS A 36 -12.69 -2.86 -2.30
N LEU A 37 -12.02 -3.06 -3.43
CA LEU A 37 -10.72 -3.70 -3.52
C LEU A 37 -9.81 -2.82 -4.36
N VAL A 38 -8.68 -2.40 -3.77
CA VAL A 38 -7.69 -1.56 -4.44
C VAL A 38 -6.43 -2.39 -4.60
N ILE A 39 -5.88 -2.39 -5.82
CA ILE A 39 -4.52 -2.86 -6.07
C ILE A 39 -3.64 -1.63 -5.95
N ILE A 40 -2.74 -1.64 -4.99
CA ILE A 40 -1.74 -0.59 -4.76
C ILE A 40 -0.36 -1.23 -4.87
N ASP A 41 0.59 -0.47 -5.38
CA ASP A 41 1.99 -0.89 -5.35
C ASP A 41 2.47 -1.00 -3.89
N ALA A 42 3.33 -1.97 -3.60
CA ALA A 42 3.77 -2.20 -2.22
C ALA A 42 4.61 -1.04 -1.70
N ASP A 43 5.45 -0.44 -2.55
CA ASP A 43 6.33 0.67 -2.18
C ASP A 43 5.48 1.93 -1.97
N GLU A 44 4.48 2.16 -2.83
CA GLU A 44 3.52 3.28 -2.63
C GLU A 44 2.69 3.11 -1.35
N LEU A 45 2.33 1.88 -0.99
CA LEU A 45 1.63 1.62 0.26
C LEU A 45 2.55 1.86 1.47
N GLU A 46 3.81 1.44 1.40
CA GLU A 46 4.82 1.69 2.44
C GLU A 46 5.00 3.19 2.66
N ASP A 47 5.21 3.98 1.60
CA ASP A 47 5.34 5.44 1.69
C ASP A 47 4.15 6.09 2.41
N LEU A 48 2.93 5.64 2.11
CA LEU A 48 1.71 6.16 2.77
C LEU A 48 1.63 5.76 4.24
N LEU A 49 2.05 4.54 4.57
CA LEU A 49 2.08 4.05 5.94
C LEU A 49 3.16 4.78 6.75
N ASP A 50 4.34 5.00 6.18
CA ASP A 50 5.44 5.73 6.81
C ASP A 50 5.03 7.15 7.19
N VAL A 51 4.33 7.86 6.30
CA VAL A 51 3.80 9.21 6.61
C VAL A 51 2.82 9.16 7.78
N LYS A 52 1.92 8.18 7.79
CA LYS A 52 0.95 8.01 8.87
C LYS A 52 1.66 7.69 10.19
N ASP A 53 2.64 6.81 10.16
CA ASP A 53 3.38 6.39 11.34
C ASP A 53 4.24 7.54 11.89
N ALA A 54 4.83 8.36 11.02
CA ALA A 54 5.52 9.59 11.42
C ALA A 54 4.58 10.58 12.12
N ILE A 55 3.35 10.76 11.62
CA ILE A 55 2.34 11.61 12.26
C ILE A 55 1.96 11.07 13.65
N LEU A 56 1.77 9.75 13.77
CA LEU A 56 1.45 9.11 15.05
C LEU A 56 2.61 9.24 16.05
N ALA A 57 3.85 9.04 15.59
CA ALA A 57 5.05 9.22 16.40
C ALA A 57 5.19 10.67 16.87
N GLU A 58 4.96 11.66 16.00
CA GLU A 58 5.00 13.08 16.34
C GLU A 58 3.86 13.51 17.28
N ALA A 59 2.79 12.71 17.42
CA ALA A 59 1.74 12.98 18.40
C ALA A 59 2.02 12.36 19.78
N ASP A 60 2.98 11.43 19.88
CA ASP A 60 3.34 10.76 21.12
C ASP A 60 4.17 11.69 22.03
N PRO A 61 3.73 11.97 23.28
CA PRO A 61 4.47 12.78 24.24
C PRO A 61 5.90 12.27 24.52
N GLU A 62 6.14 10.96 24.44
CA GLU A 62 7.47 10.38 24.68
C GLU A 62 8.45 10.67 23.54
N ASN A 63 7.95 10.93 22.33
CA ASN A 63 8.75 11.24 21.14
C ASN A 63 8.88 12.76 20.89
N GLN A 64 8.55 13.59 21.88
CA GLN A 64 8.62 15.06 21.74
C GLN A 64 9.99 15.66 22.07
N GLU A 65 10.99 14.85 22.39
CA GLU A 65 12.35 15.34 22.54
C GLU A 65 12.82 16.00 21.23
N ARG A 66 13.44 17.18 21.36
CA ARG A 66 14.00 17.93 20.24
C ARG A 66 15.48 18.15 20.52
N VAL A 67 16.31 17.68 19.61
CA VAL A 67 17.77 17.87 19.64
C VAL A 67 18.17 18.98 18.68
N THR A 68 19.29 19.66 18.95
CA THR A 68 19.77 20.69 18.03
C THR A 68 20.46 20.06 16.82
N TRP A 69 20.52 20.80 15.72
CA TRP A 69 21.22 20.31 14.52
C TRP A 69 22.72 20.13 14.76
N GLU A 70 23.30 20.96 15.62
CA GLU A 70 24.69 20.85 16.07
C GLU A 70 24.95 19.53 16.82
N ASP A 71 24.03 19.11 17.72
CA ASP A 71 24.14 17.85 18.45
C ASP A 71 24.10 16.65 17.49
N VAL A 72 23.17 16.67 16.52
CA VAL A 72 23.04 15.61 15.50
C VAL A 72 24.31 15.50 14.65
N LYS A 73 24.92 16.62 14.25
CA LYS A 73 26.20 16.60 13.51
C LYS A 73 27.32 16.00 14.32
N GLN A 74 27.41 16.37 15.60
CA GLN A 74 28.44 15.85 16.49
C GLN A 74 28.32 14.34 16.68
N GLU A 75 27.11 13.80 16.83
CA GLU A 75 26.87 12.36 16.92
C GLU A 75 27.21 11.60 15.63
N LEU A 76 26.93 12.21 14.47
CA LEU A 76 27.21 11.62 13.16
C LEU A 76 28.65 11.85 12.66
N ASN A 77 29.49 12.55 13.42
CA ASN A 77 30.83 13.00 13.01
C ASN A 77 30.85 13.80 11.70
N LEU A 78 29.89 14.70 11.52
CA LEU A 78 29.72 15.58 10.34
C LEU A 78 30.08 17.04 10.61
#